data_AF-A0A377U0P9-F1
#
_entry.id   AF-A0A377U0P9-F1
#
_cell.length_a   1.000
_cell.length_b   1.000
_cell.length_c   1.000
_cell.angle_alpha   90.00
_cell.angle_beta   90.00
_cell.angle_gamma   90.00
#
_symmetry.space_group_name_H-M   'P 1'
#
loop_
_entity.id
_entity.type
_entity.pdbx_description
1 polymer ?
#
loop_
_entity_poly.entity_id
_entity_poly.type
_entity_poly.pdbx_seq_one_letter_code
_entity_poly.pdbx_strand_id
1 'polypeptide(L)' 'MIHTSPGAAQLIARLLDSLGKAEGILGSIAGDDTIFTTPARGFTVKDLHDAILVLFEQEL' A
#
# COMPACT_ATOMS: atom_id res chain seq x y z
N MET A 1 4.73 0.01 -6.40
CA MET A 1 4.31 1.38 -6.72
C MET A 1 2.85 1.31 -7.09
N ILE A 2 2.02 2.21 -6.57
CA ILE A 2 0.57 2.25 -6.80
C ILE A 2 0.24 3.58 -7.47
N HIS A 3 -0.54 3.53 -8.54
CA HIS A 3 -1.08 4.73 -9.20
C HIS A 3 -2.56 4.87 -8.85
N THR A 4 -2.98 6.10 -8.58
CA THR A 4 -4.36 6.44 -8.24
C THR A 4 -4.87 7.52 -9.20
N SER A 5 -6.15 7.86 -9.09
CA SER A 5 -6.65 9.10 -9.65
C SER A 5 -5.91 10.32 -9.06
N PRO A 6 -5.81 11.45 -9.79
CA PRO A 6 -5.19 12.68 -9.28
C PRO A 6 -5.76 13.10 -7.92
N GLY A 7 -4.89 13.48 -7.00
CA GLY A 7 -5.23 13.86 -5.61
C GLY A 7 -5.67 12.73 -4.68
N ALA A 8 -5.81 11.49 -5.15
CA ALA A 8 -6.32 10.38 -4.33
C ALA A 8 -5.24 9.62 -3.55
N ALA A 9 -3.95 9.81 -3.88
CA ALA A 9 -2.87 8.98 -3.32
C ALA A 9 -2.77 9.06 -1.80
N GLN A 10 -2.98 10.25 -1.21
CA GLN A 10 -2.96 10.44 0.24
C GLN A 10 -4.08 9.68 0.96
N LEU A 11 -5.28 9.61 0.38
CA LEU A 11 -6.39 8.85 0.97
C LEU A 11 -6.06 7.35 1.00
N ILE A 12 -5.58 6.83 -0.13
CA ILE A 12 -5.21 5.42 -0.25
C ILE A 12 -4.03 5.06 0.65
N ALA A 13 -3.01 5.93 0.77
CA ALA A 13 -1.90 5.68 1.68
C ALA A 13 -2.33 5.63 3.15
N ARG A 14 -3.29 6.47 3.56
CA ARG A 14 -3.87 6.39 4.91
C ARG A 14 -4.61 5.08 5.16
N LEU A 15 -5.26 4.52 4.13
CA LEU A 15 -5.88 3.20 4.22
C LEU A 15 -4.81 2.12 4.40
N LEU A 16 -3.73 2.17 3.61
CA LEU A 16 -2.58 1.26 3.75
C LEU A 16 -1.91 1.35 5.13
N ASP A 17 -1.78 2.56 5.70
CA ASP A 17 -1.20 2.76 7.02
C ASP A 17 -2.04 2.14 8.14
N SER A 18 -3.36 1.97 7.94
CA SER A 18 -4.25 1.33 8.91
C SER A 18 -4.04 -0.18 9.03
N LEU A 19 -3.46 -0.81 8.00
CA LEU A 19 -3.11 -2.23 7.96
C LEU A 19 -1.78 -2.50 8.70
N GLY A 20 -0.89 -1.52 8.70
CA GLY A 20 0.33 -1.51 9.49
C GLY A 20 1.29 -2.67 9.22
N LYS A 21 2.14 -2.95 10.22
CA LYS A 21 3.24 -3.92 10.10
C LYS A 21 2.81 -5.38 10.04
N ALA A 22 1.58 -5.69 10.49
CA ALA A 22 1.06 -7.05 10.51
C ALA A 22 0.89 -7.62 9.08
N GLU A 23 0.52 -6.75 8.14
CA GLU A 23 0.38 -7.07 6.71
C GLU A 23 1.69 -6.86 5.93
N GLY A 24 2.82 -6.72 6.62
CA GLY A 24 4.13 -6.62 5.99
C GLY A 24 4.48 -5.25 5.42
N ILE A 25 3.78 -4.17 5.79
CA ILE A 25 4.13 -2.79 5.40
C ILE A 25 5.10 -2.19 6.43
N LEU A 26 6.30 -1.76 5.99
CA LEU A 26 7.21 -0.98 6.83
C LEU A 26 6.78 0.49 6.89
N GLY A 27 6.31 1.02 5.76
CA GLY A 27 5.83 2.39 5.63
C GLY A 27 5.57 2.76 4.17
N SER A 28 4.89 3.90 3.98
CA SER A 28 4.47 4.41 2.69
C SER A 28 4.76 5.91 2.54
N ILE A 29 4.96 6.38 1.31
CA ILE A 29 5.06 7.79 0.93
C ILE A 29 4.09 8.03 -0.22
N ALA A 30 3.18 8.98 -0.08
CA ALA A 30 2.22 9.36 -1.10
C ALA A 30 2.51 10.76 -1.65
N GLY A 31 2.58 10.86 -2.98
CA GLY A 31 2.52 12.10 -3.74
C GLY A 31 1.07 12.49 -4.04
N ASP A 32 0.82 13.00 -5.25
CA ASP A 32 -0.52 13.39 -5.71
C ASP A 32 -1.34 12.18 -6.21
N ASP A 33 -0.75 11.41 -7.11
CA ASP A 33 -1.38 10.27 -7.81
C ASP A 33 -0.58 8.96 -7.66
N THR A 34 0.49 8.98 -6.85
CA THR A 34 1.48 7.92 -6.80
C THR A 34 1.87 7.61 -5.35
N ILE A 35 1.91 6.32 -5.01
CA ILE A 35 2.32 5.83 -3.69
C ILE A 35 3.50 4.86 -3.82
N PHE A 36 4.53 5.12 -3.03
CA PHE A 36 5.60 4.17 -2.74
C PHE A 36 5.33 3.51 -1.39
N THR A 37 5.47 2.19 -1.34
CA THR A 37 5.38 1.41 -0.12
C THR A 37 6.52 0.39 -0.11
N THR A 38 7.00 0.05 1.08
CA THR A 38 8.17 -0.83 1.25
C THR A 38 7.88 -1.92 2.27
N PRO A 39 8.33 -3.17 2.03
CA PRO A 39 8.02 -4.28 2.91
C PRO A 39 8.74 -4.17 4.25
N ALA A 40 8.09 -4.66 5.29
CA ALA A 40 8.69 -4.91 6.59
C ALA A 40 9.73 -6.03 6.50
N ARG A 41 10.63 -6.07 7.48
CA ARG A 41 11.67 -7.10 7.55
C ARG A 41 11.01 -8.49 7.58
N GLY A 42 11.49 -9.40 6.73
CA GLY A 42 10.96 -10.75 6.62
C GLY A 42 9.89 -10.92 5.53
N PHE A 43 9.48 -9.84 4.87
CA PHE A 43 8.59 -9.87 3.71
C PHE A 43 9.35 -9.49 2.45
N THR A 44 9.03 -10.15 1.34
CA THR A 44 9.52 -9.74 0.03
C THR A 44 8.61 -8.66 -0.56
N VAL A 45 9.11 -7.98 -1.60
CA VAL A 45 8.28 -7.06 -2.39
C VAL A 45 7.08 -7.77 -3.01
N LYS A 46 7.22 -9.05 -3.36
CA LYS A 46 6.13 -9.86 -3.93
C LYS A 46 5.04 -10.14 -2.88
N ASP A 47 5.42 -10.50 -1.66
CA ASP A 47 4.46 -10.76 -0.59
C ASP A 47 3.62 -9.51 -0.29
N LEU A 48 4.29 -8.35 -0.22
CA LEU A 48 3.61 -7.07 -0.03
C LEU A 48 2.68 -6.72 -1.21
N HIS A 49 3.13 -6.95 -2.43
CA HIS A 49 2.31 -6.73 -3.63
C HIS A 49 1.04 -7.59 -3.61
N ASP A 50 1.18 -8.88 -3.32
CA ASP A 50 0.06 -9.82 -3.32
C ASP A 50 -0.93 -9.51 -2.19
N ALA A 51 -0.45 -9.12 -1.00
CA ALA A 51 -1.29 -8.65 0.10
C ALA A 51 -2.12 -7.40 -0.27
N ILE A 52 -1.48 -6.44 -0.96
CA ILE A 52 -2.16 -5.22 -1.44
C ILE A 52 -3.23 -5.55 -2.49
N LEU A 53 -2.98 -6.51 -3.39
CA LEU A 53 -3.99 -6.92 -4.37
C LEU A 53 -5.21 -7.54 -3.70
N VAL A 54 -5.00 -8.48 -2.77
CA VAL A 54 -6.09 -9.14 -2.04
C VAL A 54 -6.95 -8.11 -1.31
N LEU A 55 -6.34 -7.11 -0.67
CA LEU A 55 -7.04 -6.02 0.00
C LEU A 55 -8.00 -5.27 -0.94
N PHE A 56 -7.53 -4.87 -2.13
CA PHE A 56 -8.35 -4.08 -3.06
C PHE A 56 -9.35 -4.94 -3.86
N GLU A 57 -9.09 -6.24 -4.04
CA GLU A 57 -10.06 -7.17 -4.63
C GLU A 57 -11.22 -7.49 -3.68
N GLN A 58 -11.05 -7.35 -2.36
CA GLN A 58 -12.11 -7.55 -1.37
C GLN A 58 -13.07 -6.36 -1.21
N GLU A 59 -12.71 -5.20 -1.73
CA GLU A 59 -13.49 -3.94 -1.64
C GLU A 59 -14.32 -3.64 -2.92
N LEU A 60 -14.39 -4.59 -3.87
CA LEU A 60 -15.16 -4.54 -5.12
C LEU A 60 -16.24 -5.64 -5.18
#